data_AF-A0A967FDC7-F1
#
_entry.id   AF-A0A967FDC7-F1
#
_cell.length_a   1.000
_cell.length_b   1.000
_cell.length_c   1.000
_cell.angle_alpha   90.00
_cell.angle_beta   90.00
_cell.angle_gamma   90.00
#
_symmetry.space_group_name_H-M   'P 1'
#
loop_
_entity.id
_entity.type
_entity.pdbx_description
1 polymer ?
#
loop_
_entity_poly.entity_id
_entity_poly.type
_entity_poly.pdbx_seq_one_letter_code
_entity_poly.pdbx_strand_id
1 'polypeptide(L)'
;MEKYIYKTKQEMGAAAAAHAAEAINQTIEEKGQANIILATGTSQFETIKNLTSSEIDFSKVTMFHLDEYIGLAADHPASFRKYLQERFVDKVAALKAVHFVEGDADDPQQ
;
A
#
# COMPACT_ATOMS: atom_id res chain seq x y z
N MET A 1 19.80 -13.06 -2.10
CA MET A 1 19.21 -11.92 -1.38
C MET A 1 19.96 -10.68 -1.86
N GLU A 2 19.28 -9.83 -2.61
CA GLU A 2 19.86 -8.58 -3.11
C GLU A 2 19.74 -7.49 -2.04
N LYS A 3 20.71 -6.57 -1.99
CA LYS A 3 20.76 -5.50 -1.00
C LYS A 3 21.07 -4.18 -1.70
N TYR A 4 20.18 -3.21 -1.53
CA TYR A 4 20.35 -1.86 -2.02
C TYR A 4 20.51 -0.91 -0.84
N ILE A 5 21.50 -0.02 -0.90
CA ILE A 5 21.79 0.95 0.15
C ILE A 5 21.76 2.34 -0.48
N TYR A 6 20.94 3.22 0.08
CA TYR A 6 20.77 4.61 -0.37
C TYR A 6 21.18 5.56 0.74
N LYS A 7 21.53 6.80 0.38
CA LYS A 7 22.02 7.78 1.36
C LYS A 7 20.87 8.40 2.16
N THR A 8 19.69 8.49 1.55
CA THR A 8 18.52 9.13 2.15
C THR A 8 17.28 8.26 2.04
N LYS A 9 16.31 8.49 2.92
CA LYS A 9 15.00 7.81 2.86
C LYS A 9 14.22 8.16 1.59
N GLN A 10 14.44 9.35 1.03
CA GLN A 10 13.81 9.80 -0.21
C GLN A 10 14.32 9.00 -1.40
N GLU A 11 15.65 8.83 -1.51
CA GLU A 11 16.27 7.99 -2.55
C GLU A 11 15.80 6.54 -2.42
N MET A 12 15.82 6.00 -1.19
CA MET A 12 15.38 4.62 -0.92
C MET A 12 13.90 4.43 -1.27
N GLY A 13 13.03 5.35 -0.84
CA GLY A 13 11.59 5.27 -1.08
C GLY A 13 11.23 5.41 -2.56
N ALA A 14 11.90 6.31 -3.29
CA ALA A 14 11.72 6.44 -4.74
C ALA A 14 12.16 5.17 -5.47
N ALA A 15 13.30 4.59 -5.10
CA ALA A 15 13.78 3.35 -5.70
C ALA A 15 12.86 2.15 -5.38
N ALA A 16 12.40 2.02 -4.14
CA ALA A 16 11.46 0.98 -3.74
C ALA A 16 10.11 1.12 -4.47
N ALA A 17 9.61 2.34 -4.62
CA ALA A 17 8.38 2.62 -5.37
C ALA A 17 8.54 2.28 -6.85
N ALA A 18 9.65 2.65 -7.47
CA ALA A 18 9.93 2.32 -8.88
C ALA A 18 9.99 0.81 -9.10
N HIS A 19 10.67 0.08 -8.22
CA HIS A 19 10.73 -1.39 -8.29
C HIS A 19 9.34 -2.04 -8.09
N ALA A 20 8.54 -1.53 -7.15
CA ALA A 20 7.17 -1.99 -6.96
C ALA A 20 6.29 -1.69 -8.18
N ALA A 21 6.39 -0.50 -8.77
CA ALA A 21 5.63 -0.10 -9.95
C ALA A 21 5.96 -0.99 -11.16
N GLU A 22 7.25 -1.28 -11.38
CA GLU A 22 7.70 -2.21 -12.41
C GLU A 22 7.08 -3.60 -12.21
N ALA A 23 7.18 -4.16 -11.00
CA ALA A 23 6.62 -5.47 -10.69
C ALA A 23 5.09 -5.52 -10.84
N ILE A 24 4.39 -4.46 -10.44
CA ILE A 24 2.93 -4.34 -10.59
C ILE A 24 2.55 -4.28 -12.07
N ASN A 25 3.20 -3.44 -12.86
CA ASN A 25 2.92 -3.28 -14.29
C ASN A 25 3.20 -4.57 -15.06
N GLN A 26 4.33 -5.23 -14.79
CA GLN A 26 4.64 -6.54 -15.37
C GLN A 26 3.58 -7.58 -15.00
N THR A 27 3.14 -7.62 -13.74
CA THR A 27 2.10 -8.55 -13.30
C THR A 27 0.75 -8.27 -13.99
N ILE A 28 0.41 -7.00 -14.18
CA ILE A 28 -0.79 -6.59 -14.94
C ILE A 28 -0.67 -7.00 -16.41
N GLU A 29 0.48 -6.84 -17.04
CA GLU A 29 0.71 -7.26 -18.43
C GLU A 29 0.56 -8.77 -18.59
N GLU A 30 1.13 -9.55 -17.67
CA GLU A 30 1.12 -11.02 -17.74
C GLU A 30 -0.23 -11.64 -17.34
N LYS A 31 -0.93 -11.06 -16.36
CA LYS A 31 -2.10 -11.69 -15.71
C LYS A 31 -3.38 -10.88 -15.80
N GLY A 32 -3.34 -9.68 -16.38
CA GLY A 32 -4.46 -8.74 -16.46
C GLY A 32 -4.81 -8.05 -15.14
N GLN A 33 -4.18 -8.41 -14.03
CA GLN A 33 -4.41 -7.84 -12.70
C GLN A 33 -3.22 -8.08 -11.77
N ALA A 34 -3.06 -7.23 -10.76
CA ALA A 34 -2.07 -7.40 -9.70
C ALA A 34 -2.71 -7.34 -8.32
N ASN A 35 -2.19 -8.14 -7.39
CA ASN A 35 -2.56 -8.09 -5.97
C ASN A 35 -1.35 -7.58 -5.19
N ILE A 36 -1.56 -6.57 -4.36
CA ILE A 36 -0.51 -5.98 -3.53
C ILE A 36 -0.92 -6.03 -2.06
N ILE A 37 0.07 -6.10 -1.17
CA ILE A 37 -0.12 -5.89 0.26
C ILE A 37 0.67 -4.66 0.67
N LEU A 38 0.05 -3.75 1.42
CA LEU A 38 0.71 -2.53 1.89
C LEU A 38 0.94 -2.59 3.40
N ALA A 39 2.19 -2.35 3.78
CA ALA A 39 2.59 -2.16 5.17
C ALA A 39 2.45 -0.69 5.57
N THR A 40 2.35 -0.44 6.87
CA THR A 40 2.34 0.90 7.46
C THR A 40 3.67 1.24 8.13
N GLY A 41 3.79 2.47 8.64
CA GLY A 41 4.96 2.95 9.37
C GLY A 41 5.73 4.06 8.64
N THR A 42 6.53 4.81 9.40
CA THR A 42 7.27 6.00 8.91
C THR A 42 8.26 5.67 7.81
N SER A 43 8.78 4.44 7.79
CA SER A 43 9.66 3.93 6.74
C SER A 43 8.98 3.82 5.38
N GLN A 44 7.64 3.69 5.33
CA GLN A 44 6.88 3.54 4.09
C GLN A 44 6.43 4.86 3.45
N PHE A 45 6.63 6.00 4.12
CA PHE A 45 6.05 7.28 3.68
C PHE A 45 6.53 7.68 2.28
N GLU A 46 7.84 7.63 2.05
CA GLU A 46 8.41 8.01 0.75
C GLU A 46 8.05 6.97 -0.32
N THR A 47 8.00 5.67 0.02
CA THR A 47 7.61 4.62 -0.92
C THR A 47 6.17 4.82 -1.39
N ILE A 48 5.20 4.94 -0.48
CA ILE A 48 3.78 5.13 -0.82
C ILE A 48 3.57 6.43 -1.60
N LYS A 49 4.23 7.51 -1.19
CA LYS A 49 4.16 8.80 -1.88
C LYS A 49 4.61 8.70 -3.34
N ASN A 50 5.73 8.03 -3.61
CA ASN A 50 6.21 7.88 -4.99
C ASN A 50 5.38 6.85 -5.77
N LEU A 51 4.91 5.78 -5.13
CA LEU A 51 4.11 4.73 -5.76
C LEU A 51 2.75 5.28 -6.25
N THR A 52 2.08 6.10 -5.44
CA THR A 52 0.81 6.75 -5.82
C THR A 52 0.94 7.73 -6.97
N SER A 53 2.16 8.21 -7.26
CA SER A 53 2.47 9.09 -8.39
C SER A 53 3.07 8.32 -9.59
N SER A 54 3.16 6.99 -9.52
CA SER A 54 3.72 6.16 -10.59
C SER A 54 2.67 5.84 -11.65
N GLU A 55 3.10 5.68 -12.90
CA GLU A 55 2.24 5.26 -14.01
C GLU A 55 1.84 3.79 -13.85
N ILE A 56 0.72 3.55 -13.17
CA ILE A 56 0.14 2.23 -12.91
C ILE A 56 -1.36 2.30 -13.20
N ASP A 57 -1.89 1.30 -13.92
CA ASP A 57 -3.34 1.13 -14.07
C ASP A 57 -3.93 0.51 -12.78
N PHE A 58 -4.15 1.36 -11.78
CA PHE A 58 -4.69 0.94 -10.48
C PHE A 58 -6.07 0.27 -10.58
N SER A 59 -6.82 0.46 -11.67
CA SER A 59 -8.12 -0.20 -11.88
C SER A 59 -8.00 -1.72 -11.99
N LYS A 60 -6.78 -2.22 -12.19
CA LYS A 60 -6.42 -3.64 -12.22
C LYS A 60 -5.71 -4.11 -10.95
N VAL A 61 -5.57 -3.26 -9.95
CA VAL A 61 -4.85 -3.54 -8.70
C VAL A 61 -5.83 -3.80 -7.56
N THR A 62 -5.69 -4.94 -6.90
CA THR A 62 -6.35 -5.26 -5.62
C THR A 62 -5.37 -4.98 -4.49
N MET A 63 -5.74 -4.14 -3.53
CA MET A 63 -4.93 -3.81 -2.37
C MET A 63 -5.40 -4.57 -1.12
N PHE A 64 -4.46 -5.19 -0.41
CA PHE A 64 -4.67 -5.81 0.89
C PHE A 64 -3.93 -5.02 1.97
N HIS A 65 -4.61 -4.80 3.08
CA HIS A 65 -4.03 -4.25 4.30
C HIS A 65 -3.28 -5.35 5.06
N LEU A 66 -2.07 -5.07 5.54
CA LEU A 66 -1.25 -6.06 6.25
C LEU A 66 -1.77 -6.39 7.65
N ASP A 67 -2.09 -5.38 8.45
CA ASP A 67 -2.38 -5.52 9.88
C ASP A 67 -3.10 -4.29 10.45
N GLU A 68 -3.85 -4.45 11.54
CA GLU A 68 -4.47 -3.34 12.29
C GLU A 68 -4.50 -3.67 13.78
N TYR A 69 -4.61 -2.64 14.63
CA TYR A 69 -4.82 -2.81 16.06
C TYR A 69 -6.27 -3.24 16.38
N ILE A 70 -6.40 -4.22 17.26
CA ILE A 70 -7.69 -4.64 17.81
C ILE A 70 -8.32 -3.50 18.63
N GLY A 71 -9.61 -3.26 18.42
CA GLY A 71 -10.43 -2.26 19.10
C GLY A 71 -10.32 -0.84 18.54
N LEU A 72 -9.54 -0.60 17.47
CA LEU A 72 -9.45 0.72 16.86
C LEU A 72 -10.49 0.91 15.76
N ALA A 73 -11.31 1.95 15.94
CA ALA A 73 -12.18 2.46 14.89
C ALA A 73 -11.36 2.97 13.69
N ALA A 74 -11.96 2.88 12.50
CA ALA A 74 -11.35 3.29 11.24
C ALA A 74 -10.92 4.77 11.17
N ASP A 75 -11.47 5.65 12.02
CA ASP A 75 -11.17 7.08 12.05
C ASP A 75 -10.20 7.48 13.17
N HIS A 76 -9.79 6.53 14.03
CA HIS A 76 -8.88 6.77 15.14
C HIS A 76 -7.51 7.26 14.62
N PRO A 77 -6.85 8.25 15.25
CA PRO A 77 -5.57 8.78 14.78
C PRO A 77 -4.43 7.75 14.64
N ALA A 78 -4.51 6.64 15.39
CA ALA A 78 -3.54 5.55 15.35
C ALA A 78 -3.94 4.40 14.40
N SER A 79 -5.09 4.48 13.72
CA SER A 79 -5.55 3.41 12.81
C SER A 79 -4.65 3.33 11.57
N PHE A 80 -4.20 2.12 11.28
CA PHE A 80 -3.47 1.80 10.04
C PHE A 80 -4.37 1.79 8.81
N ARG A 81 -5.64 1.44 8.98
CA ARG A 81 -6.69 1.64 7.97
C ARG A 81 -6.81 3.11 7.59
N LYS A 82 -6.93 4.02 8.57
CA LYS A 82 -6.92 5.47 8.31
C LYS A 82 -5.66 5.91 7.57
N TYR A 83 -4.50 5.45 8.05
CA TYR A 83 -3.21 5.75 7.45
C TYR A 83 -3.16 5.40 5.96
N LEU A 84 -3.59 4.21 5.56
CA LEU A 84 -3.60 3.75 4.17
C LEU A 84 -4.71 4.41 3.35
N GLN A 85 -5.86 4.70 3.96
CA GLN A 85 -6.93 5.45 3.32
C GLN A 85 -6.39 6.81 2.82
N GLU A 86 -5.83 7.61 3.72
CA GLU A 86 -5.37 8.98 3.42
C GLU A 86 -4.15 9.03 2.49
N ARG A 87 -3.24 8.06 2.62
CA ARG A 87 -1.93 8.11 1.94
C ARG A 87 -1.87 7.32 0.65
N PHE A 88 -2.77 6.35 0.46
CA PHE A 88 -2.79 5.51 -0.74
C PHE A 88 -4.15 5.52 -1.43
N VAL A 89 -5.20 5.06 -0.77
CA VAL A 89 -6.52 4.85 -1.41
C VAL A 89 -7.09 6.15 -1.95
N ASP A 90 -7.09 7.22 -1.17
CA ASP A 90 -7.58 8.54 -1.57
C ASP A 90 -6.69 9.23 -2.64
N LYS A 91 -5.51 8.68 -2.91
CA LYS A 91 -4.53 9.23 -3.85
C LYS A 91 -4.56 8.57 -5.22
N VAL A 92 -5.11 7.36 -5.32
CA VAL A 92 -5.19 6.61 -6.59
C VAL A 92 -6.62 6.66 -7.14
N ALA A 93 -6.76 6.88 -8.45
CA ALA A 93 -8.06 7.25 -9.03
C ALA A 93 -9.14 6.16 -8.90
N ALA A 94 -8.77 4.88 -9.08
CA ALA A 94 -9.68 3.75 -8.94
C ALA A 94 -8.87 2.47 -8.71
N LEU A 95 -9.04 1.83 -7.56
CA LEU A 95 -8.53 0.47 -7.32
C LEU A 95 -9.56 -0.56 -7.78
N LYS A 96 -9.10 -1.75 -8.20
CA LYS A 96 -10.00 -2.88 -8.48
C LYS A 96 -10.81 -3.27 -7.26
N ALA A 97 -10.11 -3.38 -6.12
CA ALA A 97 -10.68 -3.67 -4.82
C ALA A 97 -9.69 -3.26 -3.72
N VAL A 98 -10.23 -3.00 -2.53
CA VAL A 98 -9.47 -2.71 -1.31
C VAL A 98 -10.00 -3.59 -0.19
N HIS A 99 -9.10 -4.29 0.49
CA HIS A 99 -9.42 -5.16 1.61
C HIS A 99 -8.68 -4.67 2.86
N PHE A 100 -9.41 -3.97 3.73
CA PHE A 100 -8.89 -3.52 5.01
C PHE A 100 -9.13 -4.56 6.10
N VAL A 101 -8.14 -4.78 6.97
CA VAL A 101 -8.35 -5.43 8.28
C VAL A 101 -9.26 -4.56 9.14
N GLU A 102 -10.32 -5.14 9.71
CA GLU A 102 -11.32 -4.51 10.59
C GLU A 102 -10.89 -4.61 12.05
N GLY A 103 -10.16 -3.61 12.53
CA GLY A 103 -9.72 -3.56 13.93
C GLY A 103 -10.88 -3.45 14.93
N ASP A 104 -12.01 -2.89 14.49
CA ASP A 104 -13.23 -2.65 15.26
C ASP A 104 -14.33 -3.70 15.03
N ALA A 105 -14.00 -4.81 14.38
CA ALA A 105 -14.93 -5.93 14.23
C ALA A 105 -15.30 -6.58 15.57
N ASP A 106 -16.53 -7.07 15.65
CA ASP A 106 -17.05 -7.78 16.84
C ASP A 106 -16.22 -9.05 17.16
N ASP A 107 -15.76 -9.77 16.13
CA ASP A 107 -14.82 -10.87 16.24
C ASP A 107 -13.56 -10.58 15.41
N PRO A 108 -12.38 -10.40 16.03
CA PRO A 108 -11.14 -10.13 15.31
C PRO A 108 -10.55 -11.35 14.57
N GLN A 109 -11.13 -12.54 14.67
CA GLN A 109 -10.64 -13.78 14.01
C GLN A 109 -11.38 -14.15 12.72
N GLN A 110 -12.35 -13.34 12.30
CA GLN A 110 -13.19 -13.59 11.13
C GLN A 110 -12.46 -13.51 9.77
#